data_AF-A0A109JW90-F1
#
_entry.id   AF-A0A109JW90-F1
#
_cell.length_a   1.000
_cell.length_b   1.000
_cell.length_c   1.000
_cell.angle_alpha   90.00
_cell.angle_beta   90.00
_cell.angle_gamma   90.00
#
_symmetry.space_group_name_H-M   'P 1'
#
loop_
_entity.id
_entity.type
_entity.pdbx_description
1 polymer ?
#
loop_
_entity_poly.entity_id
_entity_poly.type
_entity_poly.pdbx_seq_one_letter_code
_entity_poly.pdbx_strand_id
1 'polypeptide(L)' 'MLRSYILMTEALKRLRADQDGVVSFEYVIVAACIVAAVAAAFGTSATSGIGLALSTAITTISTAVTTAVSA' A
#
# COMPACT_ATOMS: atom_id res chain seq x y z
N MET A 1 9.64 40.94 15.27
CA MET A 1 10.62 40.39 14.30
C MET A 1 11.55 39.39 14.97
N LEU A 2 12.49 39.82 15.84
CA LEU A 2 13.48 38.91 16.44
C LEU A 2 12.88 37.78 17.30
N ARG A 3 11.86 38.11 18.11
CA ARG A 3 11.14 37.15 18.96
C ARG A 3 10.41 36.06 18.15
N SER A 4 9.82 36.45 17.02
CA SER A 4 9.13 35.56 16.09
C SER A 4 10.13 34.61 15.40
N TYR A 5 11.29 35.14 15.04
CA TYR A 5 12.39 34.38 14.43
C TYR A 5 12.96 33.33 15.39
N ILE A 6 13.11 33.70 16.67
CA ILE A 6 13.56 32.78 17.72
C ILE A 6 12.52 31.67 17.91
N LEU A 7 11.24 32.00 18.06
CA LEU A 7 10.15 31.00 18.21
C LEU A 7 10.08 30.02 17.03
N MET A 8 10.18 30.52 15.79
CA MET A 8 10.17 29.67 14.60
C MET A 8 11.43 28.78 14.52
N THR A 9 12.59 29.30 14.91
CA THR A 9 13.84 28.52 14.95
C THR A 9 13.79 27.45 16.05
N GLU A 10 13.20 27.77 17.21
CA GLU A 10 12.97 26.82 18.30
C GLU A 10 12.02 25.70 17.88
N ALA A 11 10.93 26.05 17.19
CA ALA A 11 9.96 25.10 16.66
C ALA A 11 10.57 24.18 15.61
N LEU A 12 11.39 24.70 14.68
CA LEU A 12 12.11 23.89 13.69
C LEU A 12 13.18 23.00 14.32
N LYS A 13 13.90 23.48 15.34
CA LYS A 13 14.85 22.65 16.10
C LYS A 13 14.15 21.55 16.87
N ARG A 14 12.98 21.84 17.46
CA ARG A 14 12.12 20.85 18.08
C ARG A 14 11.62 19.85 17.04
N LEU A 15 11.02 20.27 15.93
CA LEU A 15 10.60 19.36 14.83
C LEU A 15 11.73 18.44 14.33
N ARG A 16 12.98 18.94 14.30
CA ARG A 16 14.16 18.15 13.92
C ARG A 16 14.63 17.18 15.01
N ALA A 17 14.46 17.55 16.29
CA ALA A 17 14.82 16.72 17.44
C ALA A 17 13.68 15.78 17.86
N ASP A 18 12.45 16.10 17.46
CA ASP A 18 11.23 15.38 17.76
C ASP A 18 11.15 14.18 16.82
N GLN A 19 11.73 13.08 17.28
CA GLN A 19 11.58 11.77 16.65
C GLN A 19 10.09 11.41 16.47
N ASP A 20 9.18 11.96 17.27
CA ASP A 20 7.74 11.68 17.17
C ASP A 20 7.09 12.20 15.87
N GLY A 21 7.59 13.30 15.30
CA GLY A 21 7.03 13.91 14.08
C GLY A 21 7.67 13.44 12.77
N VAL A 22 8.99 13.23 12.75
CA VAL A 22 9.73 12.78 11.56
C VAL A 22 9.41 11.32 11.24
N VAL A 23 9.23 10.52 12.29
CA VAL A 23 8.80 9.12 12.18
C VAL A 23 7.36 9.03 11.65
N SER A 24 6.49 9.99 11.99
CA SER A 24 5.10 10.02 11.47
C SER A 24 5.04 10.25 9.96
N PHE A 25 5.84 11.15 9.39
CA PHE A 25 5.86 11.37 7.93
C PHE A 25 6.52 10.20 7.17
N GLU A 26 7.59 9.62 7.73
CA GLU A 26 8.23 8.44 7.14
C GLU A 26 7.27 7.25 7.12
N TYR A 27 6.56 6.98 8.22
CA TYR A 27 5.54 5.92 8.24
C TYR A 27 4.40 6.18 7.26
N VAL A 28 3.98 7.42 7.03
CA VAL A 28 2.96 7.75 6.02
C VAL A 28 3.47 7.44 4.61
N ILE A 29 4.72 7.76 4.29
CA ILE A 29 5.32 7.49 2.99
C ILE A 29 5.49 5.97 2.79
N VAL A 30 5.99 5.26 3.79
CA VAL A 30 6.13 3.79 3.75
C VAL A 30 4.76 3.14 3.60
N ALA A 31 3.74 3.59 4.33
CA ALA A 31 2.37 3.09 4.20
C ALA A 31 1.81 3.32 2.79
N ALA A 32 2.03 4.50 2.20
CA ALA A 32 1.62 4.78 0.82
C ALA A 32 2.31 3.85 -0.19
N CYS A 33 3.61 3.59 -0.02
CA CYS A 33 4.36 2.65 -0.85
C CYS A 33 3.83 1.21 -0.71
N ILE A 34 3.51 0.76 0.50
CA ILE A 34 2.93 -0.56 0.74
C ILE A 34 1.56 -0.67 0.06
N VAL A 35 0.68 0.32 0.24
CA VAL A 35 -0.65 0.34 -0.39
C VAL A 35 -0.52 0.32 -1.92
N ALA A 36 0.40 1.08 -2.49
CA ALA A 36 0.65 1.08 -3.94
C ALA A 36 1.17 -0.28 -4.44
N ALA A 37 2.10 -0.91 -3.73
CA ALA A 37 2.61 -2.24 -4.08
C ALA A 37 1.52 -3.31 -4.00
N VAL A 38 0.69 -3.28 -2.96
CA VAL A 38 -0.46 -4.18 -2.80
C VAL A 38 -1.49 -3.93 -3.91
N ALA A 39 -1.81 -2.68 -4.21
CA ALA A 39 -2.72 -2.35 -5.31
C ALA A 39 -2.18 -2.79 -6.68
N ALA A 40 -0.86 -2.71 -6.90
CA ALA A 40 -0.23 -3.21 -8.12
C ALA A 40 -0.27 -4.75 -8.23
N ALA A 41 -0.05 -5.46 -7.12
CA ALA A 41 -0.05 -6.93 -7.11
C ALA A 41 -1.47 -7.54 -7.18
N PHE A 42 -2.41 -6.97 -6.43
CA PHE A 42 -3.78 -7.48 -6.33
C PHE A 42 -4.74 -6.84 -7.33
N GLY A 43 -4.35 -5.72 -7.95
CA GLY A 43 -5.27 -4.85 -8.68
C GLY A 43 -6.19 -4.06 -7.76
N THR A 44 -6.88 -3.06 -8.28
CA THR A 44 -7.97 -2.35 -7.57
C THR A 44 -9.33 -3.06 -7.74
N SER A 45 -9.35 -4.19 -8.44
CA SER A 45 -10.53 -5.00 -8.74
C SER A 45 -10.11 -6.45 -9.02
N ALA A 46 -11.03 -7.40 -8.85
CA ALA A 46 -10.78 -8.83 -9.08
C ALA A 46 -10.52 -9.20 -10.56
N THR A 47 -10.62 -8.24 -11.48
CA THR A 47 -10.43 -8.41 -12.92
C THR A 47 -8.96 -8.30 -13.35
N SER A 48 -8.03 -8.07 -12.44
CA SER A 48 -6.60 -7.96 -12.73
C SER A 48 -5.74 -8.57 -11.61
N GLY A 49 -4.45 -8.73 -11.86
CA GLY A 49 -3.50 -9.25 -10.88
C GLY A 49 -3.85 -10.66 -10.37
N ILE A 50 -3.69 -10.86 -9.06
CA ILE A 50 -3.92 -12.16 -8.41
C ILE A 50 -5.38 -12.63 -8.53
N GLY A 51 -6.37 -11.73 -8.49
CA GLY A 51 -7.80 -12.10 -8.57
C GLY A 51 -8.18 -12.76 -9.90
N LEU A 52 -7.63 -12.24 -11.00
CA LEU A 52 -7.81 -12.82 -12.34
C LEU A 52 -7.12 -14.18 -12.43
N ALA A 53 -5.87 -14.28 -11.97
CA ALA A 53 -5.11 -15.52 -11.99
C ALA A 53 -5.82 -16.65 -11.22
N LEU A 54 -6.34 -16.35 -10.03
CA LEU A 54 -7.11 -17.31 -9.24
C LEU A 54 -8.40 -17.73 -9.94
N SER A 55 -9.15 -16.76 -10.50
CA SER A 55 -10.39 -17.06 -11.23
C SER A 55 -10.12 -17.96 -12.42
N THR A 56 -9.10 -17.66 -13.23
CA THR A 56 -8.71 -18.49 -14.37
C THR A 56 -8.32 -19.90 -13.95
N ALA A 57 -7.54 -20.05 -12.87
CA ALA A 57 -7.15 -21.36 -12.36
C ALA A 57 -8.37 -22.18 -11.90
N ILE A 58 -9.28 -21.56 -11.14
CA ILE A 58 -10.51 -22.21 -10.67
C ILE A 58 -11.39 -22.61 -11.85
N THR A 59 -11.58 -21.73 -12.83
CA THR A 59 -12.35 -22.05 -14.05
C THR A 59 -11.72 -23.23 -14.77
N THR A 60 -10.41 -23.23 -14.97
CA THR A 60 -9.70 -24.34 -15.66
C THR A 60 -9.90 -25.67 -14.95
N ILE A 61 -9.77 -25.69 -13.62
CA ILE A 61 -10.03 -26.89 -12.81
C ILE A 61 -11.49 -27.33 -12.97
N SER A 62 -12.45 -26.39 -12.86
CA SER A 62 -13.86 -26.72 -12.98
C SER A 62 -14.19 -27.34 -14.34
N THR A 63 -13.63 -26.81 -15.42
CA THR A 63 -13.83 -27.32 -16.78
C THR A 63 -13.24 -28.72 -16.93
N ALA A 64 -12.04 -28.95 -16.41
CA ALA A 64 -11.40 -30.27 -16.44
C ALA A 64 -12.23 -31.32 -15.70
N VAL A 65 -12.74 -30.98 -14.51
CA VAL A 65 -13.60 -31.88 -13.72
C VAL A 65 -14.91 -32.16 -14.44
N THR A 66 -15.59 -31.14 -14.97
CA THR A 66 -16.83 -31.34 -15.72
C THR A 66 -16.60 -32.25 -16.92
N THR A 67 -15.53 -32.03 -17.67
CA THR A 67 -15.17 -32.85 -18.84
C THR A 67 -14.95 -34.31 -18.44
N ALA A 68 -14.24 -34.55 -17.34
CA ALA A 68 -13.97 -35.90 -16.84
C ALA A 68 -15.23 -36.64 -16.36
N VAL A 69 -16.23 -35.92 -15.87
CA VAL A 69 -17.50 -36.51 -15.41
C VAL A 69 -18.48 -36.77 -16.56
N SER A 70 -18.39 -35.98 -17.63
CA SER A 70 -19.27 -36.09 -18.80
C SER A 70 -18.76 -37.03 -19.91
N ALA A 71 -17.53 -37.55 -19.77
CA ALA A 71 -16.91 -38.50 -20.69
C ALA A 71 -17.12 -39.94 -20.20
#